data_AF-A0A6J4ZPE2-F1
#
_entry.id   AF-A0A6J4ZPE2-F1
#
_cell.length_a   1.000
_cell.length_b   1.000
_cell.length_c   1.000
_cell.angle_alpha   90.00
_cell.angle_beta   90.00
_cell.angle_gamma   90.00
#
_symmetry.space_group_name_H-M   'P 1'
#
loop_
_entity.id
_entity.type
_entity.pdbx_description
1 polymer ?
#
loop_
_entity_poly.entity_id
_entity_poly.type
_entity_poly.pdbx_seq_one_letter_code
_entity_poly.pdbx_strand_id
1 'polypeptide(L)'
;MQFYNPEATPILVKCNWEEPLPMDKMIPLSIAVPLILEKEVPCWTWSQVAETWESMRSYFLGAPHGARSSLFVSQETGQGIKKVWETLIYTGMFGPIKV
;
A
#
# COMPACT_ATOMS: atom_id res chain seq x y z
N MET A 1 -22.24 11.19 -23.61
CA MET A 1 -21.40 11.89 -22.61
C MET A 1 -19.98 11.45 -22.84
N GLN A 2 -19.07 12.35 -23.22
CA GLN A 2 -17.67 12.02 -23.49
C GLN A 2 -16.86 12.32 -22.23
N PHE A 3 -16.36 11.28 -21.55
CA PHE A 3 -15.62 11.41 -20.29
C PHE A 3 -14.15 11.80 -20.48
N TYR A 4 -13.58 11.62 -21.69
CA TYR A 4 -12.18 11.88 -22.01
C TYR A 4 -12.05 12.65 -23.34
N ASN A 5 -11.05 13.52 -23.45
CA ASN A 5 -10.73 14.28 -24.66
C ASN A 5 -10.58 13.32 -25.88
N PRO A 6 -11.13 13.63 -27.07
CA PRO A 6 -10.98 12.79 -28.27
C PRO A 6 -9.53 12.47 -28.65
N GLU A 7 -8.59 13.35 -28.30
CA GLU A 7 -7.16 13.19 -28.57
C GLU A 7 -6.42 12.39 -27.47
N ALA A 8 -7.13 11.92 -26.43
CA ALA A 8 -6.53 11.09 -25.41
C ALA A 8 -6.10 9.74 -25.99
N THR A 9 -4.84 9.35 -25.75
CA THR A 9 -4.34 8.03 -26.10
C THR A 9 -4.57 7.07 -24.92
N PRO A 10 -5.45 6.07 -25.05
CA PRO A 10 -5.68 5.12 -23.98
C PRO A 10 -4.46 4.22 -23.80
N ILE A 11 -4.00 4.08 -22.56
CA ILE A 11 -2.93 3.14 -22.19
C ILE A 11 -3.55 2.02 -21.36
N LEU A 12 -3.35 0.78 -21.80
CA LEU A 12 -3.74 -0.39 -21.03
C LEU A 12 -2.59 -0.82 -20.13
N VAL A 13 -2.77 -0.67 -18.82
CA VAL A 13 -1.86 -1.22 -17.82
C VAL A 13 -2.39 -2.57 -17.36
N LYS A 14 -1.55 -3.61 -17.42
CA LYS A 14 -1.85 -4.93 -16.88
C LYS A 14 -0.85 -5.30 -15.81
N CYS A 15 -1.35 -5.73 -14.66
CA CYS A 15 -0.53 -6.36 -13.63
C CYS A 15 -0.65 -7.88 -13.81
N ASN A 16 0.49 -8.54 -13.94
CA ASN A 16 0.55 -10.00 -13.94
C ASN A 16 0.76 -10.45 -12.50
N TRP A 17 -0.29 -11.02 -11.91
CA TRP A 17 -0.22 -11.64 -10.59
C TRP A 17 0.13 -13.11 -10.74
N GLU A 18 1.05 -13.60 -9.91
CA GLU A 18 1.41 -15.04 -9.89
C GLU A 18 0.21 -15.89 -9.44
N GLU A 19 -0.57 -15.37 -8.49
CA GLU A 19 -1.81 -15.97 -8.02
C GLU A 19 -3.04 -15.16 -8.49
N PRO A 20 -4.16 -15.82 -8.81
CA PRO A 20 -5.38 -15.13 -9.18
C PRO A 20 -5.92 -14.31 -7.99
N LEU A 21 -6.37 -13.09 -8.28
CA LEU A 21 -7.07 -12.27 -7.28
C LEU A 21 -8.44 -12.88 -6.93
N PRO A 22 -8.96 -12.62 -5.71
CA PRO A 22 -10.32 -12.99 -5.33
C PRO A 22 -11.38 -12.39 -6.27
N MET A 23 -12.63 -12.85 -6.14
CA MET A 23 -13.74 -12.46 -7.02
C MET A 23 -14.01 -10.95 -7.02
N ASP A 24 -13.76 -10.27 -5.89
CA ASP A 24 -13.90 -8.81 -5.74
C ASP A 24 -12.75 -8.03 -6.40
N LYS A 25 -11.73 -8.72 -6.93
CA LYS A 25 -10.52 -8.19 -7.55
C LYS A 25 -9.70 -7.28 -6.63
N MET A 26 -9.92 -7.37 -5.33
CA MET A 26 -9.12 -6.66 -4.34
C MET A 26 -7.84 -7.44 -4.06
N ILE A 27 -6.74 -6.74 -3.86
CA ILE A 27 -5.46 -7.33 -3.50
C ILE A 27 -5.59 -7.87 -2.07
N PRO A 28 -5.43 -9.19 -1.86
CA PRO A 28 -5.52 -9.78 -0.53
C PRO A 28 -4.29 -9.42 0.31
N LEU A 29 -4.46 -9.48 1.63
CA LEU A 29 -3.39 -9.21 2.60
C LEU A 29 -2.14 -10.07 2.38
N SER A 30 -2.34 -11.34 2.01
CA SER A 30 -1.27 -12.30 1.73
C SER A 30 -0.36 -11.88 0.57
N ILE A 31 -0.83 -11.02 -0.33
CA ILE A 31 -0.05 -10.47 -1.45
C ILE A 31 0.48 -9.08 -1.09
N ALA A 32 -0.36 -8.21 -0.52
CA ALA A 32 0.02 -6.83 -0.25
C ALA A 32 1.17 -6.70 0.77
N VAL A 33 1.12 -7.47 1.87
CA VAL A 33 2.11 -7.35 2.95
C VAL A 33 3.51 -7.75 2.49
N PRO A 34 3.74 -8.92 1.86
CA PRO A 34 5.08 -9.28 1.36
C PRO A 34 5.67 -8.22 0.43
N LEU A 35 4.89 -7.70 -0.53
CA LEU A 35 5.35 -6.67 -1.46
C LEU A 35 5.74 -5.36 -0.75
N ILE A 36 4.98 -4.96 0.28
CA ILE A 36 5.31 -3.80 1.11
C ILE A 36 6.60 -4.06 1.90
N LEU A 37 6.73 -5.22 2.53
CA LEU A 37 7.90 -5.56 3.34
C LEU A 37 9.18 -5.64 2.51
N GLU A 38 9.12 -6.19 1.30
CA GLU A 38 10.25 -6.24 0.37
C GLU A 38 10.81 -4.86 0.03
N LYS A 39 9.95 -3.83 0.04
CA LYS A 39 10.34 -2.44 -0.22
C LYS A 39 10.77 -1.70 1.04
N GLU A 40 10.00 -1.82 2.11
CA GLU A 40 10.15 -0.95 3.28
C GLU A 40 11.14 -1.49 4.31
N VAL A 41 11.26 -2.81 4.49
CA VAL A 41 12.18 -3.37 5.48
C VAL A 41 13.62 -2.91 5.22
N PRO A 42 14.19 -3.01 4.00
CA PRO A 42 15.57 -2.58 3.74
C PRO A 42 15.90 -1.14 4.17
N CYS A 43 14.90 -0.26 4.22
CA CYS A 43 15.06 1.13 4.62
C CYS A 43 15.61 1.31 6.05
N TRP A 44 15.49 0.29 6.92
CA TRP A 44 16.02 0.35 8.29
C TRP A 44 17.51 0.70 8.35
N THR A 45 18.26 0.39 7.28
CA THR A 45 19.71 0.63 7.21
C THR A 45 20.09 2.12 7.05
N TRP A 46 19.17 2.97 6.61
CA TRP A 46 19.41 4.42 6.42
C TRP A 46 18.35 5.32 7.07
N SER A 47 17.23 4.77 7.51
CA SER A 47 16.18 5.54 8.19
C SER A 47 16.65 6.09 9.52
N GLN A 48 16.26 7.33 9.81
CA GLN A 48 16.52 8.00 11.09
C GLN A 48 15.28 8.08 11.98
N VAL A 49 14.10 7.87 11.40
CA VAL A 49 12.81 7.92 12.09
C VAL A 49 11.87 6.86 11.53
N ALA A 50 10.94 6.43 12.37
CA ALA A 50 9.87 5.54 11.97
C ALA A 50 8.62 6.36 11.57
N GLU A 51 8.30 6.35 10.27
CA GLU A 51 7.13 7.03 9.71
C GLU A 51 5.82 6.35 10.16
N THR A 52 4.81 7.13 10.52
CA THR A 52 3.54 6.60 11.04
C THR A 52 2.63 6.10 9.91
N TRP A 53 1.55 5.39 10.26
CA TRP A 53 0.51 5.06 9.29
C TRP A 53 -0.04 6.30 8.58
N GLU A 54 -0.20 7.42 9.27
CA GLU A 54 -0.81 8.61 8.68
C GLU A 54 0.08 9.24 7.59
N SER A 55 1.41 9.19 7.73
CA SER A 55 2.33 9.64 6.69
C SER A 55 2.53 8.60 5.59
N MET A 56 2.43 7.30 5.88
CA MET A 56 2.71 6.24 4.92
C MET A 56 1.50 5.69 4.16
N ARG A 57 0.27 5.84 4.66
CA ARG A 57 -0.94 5.17 4.11
C ARG A 57 -1.18 5.46 2.64
N SER A 58 -0.85 6.65 2.15
CA SER A 58 -1.01 7.00 0.72
C SER A 58 -0.06 6.21 -0.18
N TYR A 59 1.15 5.91 0.30
CA TYR A 59 2.12 5.09 -0.42
C TYR A 59 1.71 3.62 -0.43
N PHE A 60 1.12 3.13 0.66
CA PHE A 60 0.67 1.74 0.76
C PHE A 60 -0.66 1.48 0.03
N LEU A 61 -1.59 2.43 0.08
CA LEU A 61 -2.93 2.26 -0.49
C LEU A 61 -3.06 2.82 -1.91
N GLY A 62 -2.08 3.59 -2.38
CA GLY A 62 -2.15 4.33 -3.65
C GLY A 62 -3.18 5.47 -3.59
N ALA A 63 -3.54 6.06 -4.73
CA ALA A 63 -4.58 7.08 -4.82
C ALA A 63 -5.61 6.74 -5.92
N PRO A 64 -6.91 7.04 -5.70
CA PRO A 64 -7.51 7.55 -4.47
C PRO A 64 -7.61 6.49 -3.36
N HIS A 65 -7.49 6.93 -2.10
CA HIS A 65 -7.60 6.07 -0.92
C HIS A 65 -8.40 6.73 0.21
N GLY A 66 -9.05 5.90 1.01
CA GLY A 66 -9.60 6.29 2.31
C GLY A 66 -8.55 6.13 3.42
N ALA A 67 -9.01 6.18 4.67
CA ALA A 67 -8.12 6.00 5.82
C ALA A 67 -7.52 4.58 5.92
N ARG A 68 -8.24 3.57 5.39
CA ARG A 68 -7.98 2.13 5.59
C ARG A 68 -8.33 1.25 4.37
N SER A 69 -8.61 1.84 3.21
CA SER A 69 -9.01 1.14 1.99
C SER A 69 -8.66 1.96 0.75
N SER A 70 -8.65 1.35 -0.43
CA SER A 70 -8.50 2.04 -1.71
C SER A 70 -9.28 1.35 -2.82
N LEU A 71 -9.06 1.76 -4.07
CA LEU A 71 -9.59 1.07 -5.25
C LEU A 71 -9.08 -0.37 -5.40
N PHE A 72 -7.94 -0.69 -4.78
CA PHE A 72 -7.28 -1.99 -4.93
C PHE A 72 -7.28 -2.82 -3.65
N VAL A 73 -7.53 -2.21 -2.49
CA VAL A 73 -7.35 -2.86 -1.19
C VAL A 73 -8.62 -2.68 -0.36
N SER A 74 -9.16 -3.78 0.14
CA SER A 74 -10.36 -3.78 0.99
C SER A 74 -10.08 -3.14 2.35
N GLN A 75 -11.12 -2.74 3.08
CA GLN A 75 -10.97 -2.20 4.43
C GLN A 75 -10.29 -3.20 5.38
N GLU A 76 -10.60 -4.48 5.25
CA GLU A 76 -9.97 -5.56 6.02
C GLU A 76 -8.48 -5.64 5.72
N THR A 77 -8.12 -5.68 4.44
CA THR A 77 -6.71 -5.75 4.03
C THR A 77 -5.95 -4.51 4.46
N GLY A 78 -6.50 -3.31 4.27
CA GLY A 78 -5.82 -2.07 4.68
C GLY A 78 -5.60 -1.98 6.19
N GLN A 79 -6.52 -2.50 7.00
CA GLN A 79 -6.32 -2.64 8.45
C GLN A 79 -5.23 -3.66 8.79
N GLY A 80 -5.16 -4.77 8.06
CA GLY A 80 -4.07 -5.73 8.19
C GLY A 80 -2.71 -5.12 7.91
N ILE A 81 -2.58 -4.36 6.80
CA ILE A 81 -1.36 -3.64 6.45
C ILE A 81 -0.99 -2.65 7.56
N LYS A 82 -1.95 -1.85 8.02
CA LYS A 82 -1.75 -0.89 9.11
C LYS A 82 -1.17 -1.56 10.35
N LYS A 83 -1.77 -2.67 10.78
CA LYS A 83 -1.33 -3.42 11.97
C LYS A 83 0.11 -3.94 11.82
N VAL A 84 0.47 -4.46 10.64
CA VAL A 84 1.84 -4.91 10.36
C VAL A 84 2.81 -3.73 10.42
N TRP A 85 2.49 -2.62 9.75
CA TRP A 85 3.35 -1.43 9.75
C TRP A 85 3.57 -0.87 11.15
N GLU A 86 2.50 -0.72 11.93
CA GLU A 86 2.57 -0.29 13.33
C GLU A 86 3.46 -1.23 14.14
N THR A 87 3.33 -2.55 13.96
CA THR A 87 4.19 -3.53 14.63
C THR A 87 5.67 -3.30 14.31
N LEU A 88 6.03 -3.04 13.04
CA LEU A 88 7.41 -2.79 12.64
C LEU A 88 7.98 -1.53 13.28
N ILE A 89 7.26 -0.40 13.21
CA ILE A 89 7.77 0.87 13.74
C ILE A 89 7.92 0.83 15.26
N TYR A 90 7.07 0.09 15.98
CA TYR A 90 7.18 -0.09 17.43
C TYR A 90 8.36 -0.99 17.85
N THR A 91 8.97 -1.74 16.93
CA THR A 91 10.23 -2.45 17.24
C THR A 91 11.43 -1.50 17.41
N GLY A 92 11.30 -0.25 16.94
CA GLY A 92 12.40 0.72 16.91
C GLY A 92 13.39 0.51 15.76
N MET A 93 13.14 -0.45 14.84
CA MET A 93 14.07 -0.78 13.75
C MET A 93 14.39 0.39 12.80
N PHE A 94 13.49 1.36 12.67
CA PHE A 94 13.68 2.55 11.83
C PHE A 94 14.12 3.80 12.63
N GLY A 95 14.36 3.66 13.94
CA GLY A 95 14.61 4.80 14.85
C GLY A 95 13.36 5.26 15.61
N PRO A 96 13.41 6.44 16.27
CA PRO A 96 12.28 6.99 17.01
C PRO A 96 11.07 7.25 16.10
N ILE A 97 9.86 7.10 16.65
CA ILE A 97 8.63 7.38 15.92
C ILE A 97 8.54 8.87 15.62
N LYS A 98 8.24 9.20 14.35
CA LYS A 98 8.02 10.57 13.91
C LYS A 98 6.67 11.07 14.42
N VAL A 99 6.73 11.93 15.44
CA VAL A 99 5.56 12.61 16.04
C VAL A 99 5.17 13.83 15.23
#